data_AF-A0A9E2F1A2-F1
#
_entry.id   AF-A0A9E2F1A2-F1
#
_cell.length_a   1.000
_cell.length_b   1.000
_cell.length_c   1.000
_cell.angle_alpha   90.00
_cell.angle_beta   90.00
_cell.angle_gamma   90.00
#
_symmetry.space_group_name_H-M   'P 1'
#
loop_
_entity.id
_entity.type
_entity.pdbx_description
1 polymer ?
#
loop_
_entity_poly.entity_id
_entity_poly.type
_entity_poly.pdbx_seq_one_letter_code
_entity_poly.pdbx_strand_id
1 'polypeptide(L)'
;MRPSTEQWKIINKWAQHYNVDPNLIAAIGQHETGWGREGAGRWGFYTGYGVYDKGDPDPRWQGLENQVRMTAERLSTWDMREGNITRERLRQGNRGQLGRGLIYATDPLWADKVFRIFQGIRVNLEVQMQRINAGVAVEGMPLTPKQGVTASRFEQAPEFNILNPIPWLSFWGMEILTRGLIIILGSLAFFLAIFMLLNVNIEIPTVPKIEEKEEKTEEKTE
;
A
#
# COMPACT_ATOMS: atom_id res chain seq x y z
N MET A 1 6.53 4.10 20.99
CA MET A 1 6.42 3.13 22.11
C MET A 1 5.51 1.98 21.72
N ARG A 2 5.75 0.77 22.22
CA ARG A 2 4.97 -0.43 21.86
C ARG A 2 3.69 -0.56 22.72
N PRO A 3 2.61 -1.15 22.18
CA PRO A 3 1.43 -1.50 22.98
C PRO A 3 1.79 -2.51 24.09
N SER A 4 1.09 -2.44 25.22
CA SER A 4 1.14 -3.45 26.28
C SER A 4 0.49 -4.77 25.84
N THR A 5 0.68 -5.84 26.61
CA THR A 5 0.05 -7.15 26.34
C THR A 5 -1.47 -7.07 26.28
N GLU A 6 -2.11 -6.33 27.19
CA GLU A 6 -3.56 -6.15 27.19
C GLU A 6 -4.04 -5.32 25.99
N GLN A 7 -3.28 -4.29 25.60
CA GLN A 7 -3.56 -3.54 24.37
C GLN A 7 -3.47 -4.44 23.14
N TRP A 8 -2.46 -5.31 23.06
CA TRP A 8 -2.32 -6.27 21.96
C TRP A 8 -3.49 -7.26 21.86
N LYS A 9 -4.02 -7.74 22.98
CA LYS A 9 -5.23 -8.61 22.96
C LYS A 9 -6.42 -7.90 22.32
N ILE A 10 -6.66 -6.63 22.69
CA ILE A 10 -7.77 -5.83 22.15
C ILE A 10 -7.52 -5.47 20.68
N ILE A 11 -6.29 -5.13 20.30
CA ILE A 11 -5.88 -4.90 18.91
C ILE A 11 -6.18 -6.13 18.07
N ASN A 12 -5.70 -7.31 18.48
CA ASN A 12 -5.90 -8.55 17.72
C ASN A 12 -7.37 -8.93 17.60
N LYS A 13 -8.17 -8.77 18.67
CA LYS A 13 -9.63 -9.00 18.65
C LYS A 13 -10.31 -8.21 17.53
N TRP A 14 -10.10 -6.89 17.49
CA TRP A 14 -10.78 -6.03 16.51
C TRP A 14 -10.14 -6.08 15.13
N ALA A 15 -8.83 -6.25 15.03
CA ALA A 15 -8.14 -6.47 13.77
C ALA A 15 -8.68 -7.71 13.05
N GLN A 16 -8.84 -8.81 13.78
CA GLN A 16 -9.44 -10.04 13.26
C GLN A 16 -10.90 -9.81 12.85
N HIS A 17 -11.70 -9.14 13.71
CA HIS A 17 -13.12 -8.88 13.42
C HIS A 17 -13.33 -8.08 12.13
N TYR A 18 -12.51 -7.06 11.90
CA TYR A 18 -12.61 -6.18 10.73
C TYR A 18 -11.70 -6.58 9.56
N ASN A 19 -10.98 -7.69 9.66
CA ASN A 19 -10.00 -8.15 8.68
C ASN A 19 -8.97 -7.07 8.28
N VAL A 20 -8.31 -6.47 9.27
CA VAL A 20 -7.25 -5.47 9.07
C VAL A 20 -5.95 -5.90 9.74
N ASP A 21 -4.83 -5.34 9.32
CA ASP A 21 -3.53 -5.68 9.92
C ASP A 21 -3.41 -5.07 11.33
N PRO A 22 -3.18 -5.89 12.38
CA PRO A 22 -3.07 -5.40 13.76
C PRO A 22 -1.84 -4.50 13.97
N ASN A 23 -0.76 -4.67 13.19
CA ASN A 23 0.44 -3.85 13.30
C ASN A 23 0.18 -2.42 12.78
N LEU A 24 -0.75 -2.24 11.85
CA LEU A 24 -1.13 -0.90 11.40
C LEU A 24 -1.91 -0.15 12.49
N ILE A 25 -2.81 -0.83 13.20
CA ILE A 25 -3.46 -0.26 14.39
C ILE A 25 -2.40 0.09 15.46
N ALA A 26 -1.46 -0.82 15.70
CA ALA A 26 -0.32 -0.61 16.61
C ALA A 26 0.49 0.66 16.25
N ALA A 27 0.73 0.88 14.95
CA ALA A 27 1.44 2.03 14.43
C ALA A 27 0.66 3.34 14.60
N ILE A 28 -0.65 3.34 14.36
CA ILE A 28 -1.51 4.52 14.55
C ILE A 28 -1.54 4.93 16.02
N GLY A 29 -1.83 4.03 16.96
CA GLY A 29 -1.84 4.40 18.39
C GLY A 29 -0.48 4.87 18.91
N GLN A 30 0.61 4.36 18.34
CA GLN A 30 1.95 4.87 18.62
C GLN A 30 2.16 6.28 18.06
N HIS A 31 1.71 6.57 16.84
CA HIS A 31 1.85 7.87 16.20
C HIS A 31 1.03 8.95 16.92
N GLU A 32 -0.21 8.62 17.27
CA GLU A 32 -1.21 9.57 17.73
C GLU A 32 -0.98 10.00 19.16
N THR A 33 -0.75 9.04 20.07
CA THR A 33 -0.74 9.33 21.51
C THR A 33 0.32 8.57 22.30
N GLY A 34 1.22 7.86 21.62
CA GLY A 34 2.17 6.97 22.28
C GLY A 34 1.49 5.92 23.15
N TRP A 35 0.33 5.40 22.70
CA TRP A 35 -0.51 4.47 23.46
C TRP A 35 -1.01 5.02 24.80
N GLY A 36 -1.49 6.27 24.82
CA GLY A 36 -2.12 6.89 25.99
C GLY A 36 -1.21 7.79 26.84
N ARG A 37 0.00 8.10 26.37
CA ARG A 37 1.02 8.83 27.14
C ARG A 37 1.11 10.30 26.79
N GLU A 38 0.57 10.69 25.64
CA GLU A 38 0.69 12.02 25.07
C GLU A 38 -0.70 12.57 24.72
N GLY A 39 -0.83 13.89 24.82
CA GLY A 39 -2.04 14.64 24.44
C GLY A 39 -3.34 13.98 24.92
N ALA A 40 -4.28 13.82 23.98
CA ALA A 40 -5.59 13.22 24.23
C ALA A 40 -5.56 11.78 24.75
N GLY A 41 -4.45 11.06 24.51
CA GLY A 41 -4.27 9.70 25.00
C GLY A 41 -4.30 9.60 26.52
N ARG A 42 -3.88 10.64 27.24
CA ARG A 42 -3.93 10.68 28.72
C ARG A 42 -5.35 10.65 29.26
N TRP A 43 -6.33 11.02 28.43
CA TRP A 43 -7.76 10.95 28.72
C TRP A 43 -8.42 9.78 27.98
N GLY A 44 -7.67 8.74 27.59
CA GLY A 44 -8.24 7.51 27.04
C GLY A 44 -8.50 7.49 25.52
N PHE A 45 -7.98 8.47 24.76
CA PHE A 45 -8.06 8.49 23.28
C PHE A 45 -6.82 7.84 22.63
N TYR A 46 -6.60 6.55 22.88
CA TYR A 46 -5.37 5.83 22.53
C TYR A 46 -4.95 5.89 21.06
N THR A 47 -5.88 6.05 20.12
CA THR A 47 -5.60 6.10 18.67
C THR A 47 -6.00 7.43 18.04
N GLY A 48 -6.28 8.45 18.86
CA GLY A 48 -6.71 9.77 18.39
C GLY A 48 -8.09 9.78 17.72
N TYR A 49 -8.82 8.66 17.68
CA TYR A 49 -10.11 8.61 16.98
C TYR A 49 -11.13 9.50 17.68
N GLY A 50 -11.76 10.41 16.93
CA GLY A 50 -12.76 11.34 17.46
C GLY A 50 -12.16 12.53 18.22
N VAL A 51 -10.85 12.75 18.10
CA VAL A 51 -10.17 13.97 18.55
C VAL A 51 -10.08 14.92 17.35
N TYR A 52 -10.68 16.10 17.47
CA TYR A 52 -10.74 17.09 16.39
C TYR A 52 -9.79 18.25 16.67
N ASP A 53 -9.25 18.87 15.60
CA ASP A 53 -8.38 20.06 15.73
C ASP A 53 -9.11 21.25 16.39
N LYS A 54 -10.44 21.29 16.27
CA LYS A 54 -11.31 22.30 16.88
C LYS A 54 -12.46 21.61 17.60
N GLY A 55 -12.64 21.96 18.88
CA GLY A 55 -13.69 21.43 19.74
C GLY A 55 -13.20 20.34 20.69
N ASP A 56 -14.11 19.89 21.54
CA ASP A 56 -13.81 18.83 22.51
C ASP A 56 -13.78 17.45 21.82
N PRO A 57 -12.89 16.54 22.25
CA PRO A 57 -12.92 15.15 21.84
C PRO A 57 -14.30 14.53 22.12
N ASP A 58 -14.80 13.72 21.20
CA ASP A 58 -16.11 13.08 21.37
C ASP A 58 -16.01 11.96 22.42
N PRO A 59 -16.62 12.13 23.62
CA PRO A 59 -16.43 11.22 24.75
C PRO A 59 -17.00 9.82 24.49
N ARG A 60 -17.88 9.65 23.48
CA ARG A 60 -18.42 8.35 23.09
C ARG A 60 -17.35 7.39 22.58
N TRP A 61 -16.24 7.92 22.07
CA TRP A 61 -15.12 7.13 21.57
C TRP A 61 -14.02 6.92 22.60
N GLN A 62 -14.14 7.50 23.79
CA GLN A 62 -13.18 7.34 24.86
C GLN A 62 -13.05 5.86 25.27
N GLY A 63 -11.84 5.47 25.66
CA GLY A 63 -11.53 4.14 26.16
C GLY A 63 -10.86 3.26 25.12
N LEU A 64 -9.96 2.38 25.59
CA LEU A 64 -9.09 1.56 24.74
C LEU A 64 -9.87 0.73 23.72
N GLU A 65 -10.95 0.07 24.15
CA GLU A 65 -11.73 -0.81 23.27
C GLU A 65 -12.45 -0.03 22.17
N ASN A 66 -13.07 1.11 22.51
CA ASN A 66 -13.73 1.97 21.52
C ASN A 66 -12.75 2.55 20.50
N GLN A 67 -11.61 3.05 20.97
CA GLN A 67 -10.56 3.61 20.11
C GLN A 67 -10.04 2.57 19.11
N VAL A 68 -9.68 1.38 19.59
CA VAL A 68 -9.20 0.29 18.73
C VAL A 68 -10.28 -0.19 17.77
N ARG A 69 -11.52 -0.38 18.25
CA ARG A 69 -12.66 -0.80 17.41
C ARG A 69 -12.91 0.18 16.26
N MET A 70 -13.04 1.47 16.56
CA MET A 70 -13.31 2.50 15.54
C MET A 70 -12.15 2.67 14.56
N THR A 71 -10.91 2.50 15.04
CA THR A 71 -9.73 2.51 14.18
C THR A 71 -9.76 1.33 13.21
N ALA A 72 -10.02 0.12 13.70
CA ALA A 72 -10.12 -1.08 12.88
C ALA A 72 -11.26 -0.99 11.86
N GLU A 73 -12.43 -0.52 12.29
CA GLU A 73 -13.57 -0.26 11.41
C GLU A 73 -13.17 0.72 10.30
N ARG A 74 -12.54 1.85 10.64
CA ARG A 74 -12.09 2.82 9.64
C ARG A 74 -11.12 2.20 8.64
N LEU A 75 -10.10 1.49 9.13
CA LEU A 75 -9.11 0.83 8.28
C LEU A 75 -9.73 -0.22 7.35
N SER A 76 -10.78 -0.90 7.79
CA SER A 76 -11.49 -1.87 6.93
C SER A 76 -12.21 -1.21 5.77
N THR A 77 -12.77 -0.01 5.96
CA THR A 77 -13.37 0.76 4.85
C THR A 77 -12.33 1.17 3.79
N TRP A 78 -11.05 1.14 4.14
CA TRP A 78 -9.93 1.38 3.25
C TRP A 78 -9.27 0.07 2.79
N ASP A 79 -9.81 -1.09 3.15
CA ASP A 79 -9.27 -2.42 2.85
C ASP A 79 -7.80 -2.61 3.29
N MET A 80 -7.47 -2.15 4.49
CA MET A 80 -6.10 -2.19 5.05
C MET A 80 -5.78 -3.54 5.72
N ARG A 81 -6.00 -4.62 4.96
CA ARG A 81 -5.61 -5.99 5.33
C ARG A 81 -4.16 -6.28 4.98
N GLU A 82 -3.63 -7.36 5.56
CA GLU A 82 -2.30 -7.85 5.22
C GLU A 82 -2.13 -8.03 3.69
N GLY A 83 -0.98 -7.61 3.16
CA GLY A 83 -0.69 -7.59 1.72
C GLY A 83 -1.23 -6.39 0.95
N ASN A 84 -2.21 -5.64 1.47
CA ASN A 84 -2.79 -4.47 0.78
C ASN A 84 -2.30 -3.12 1.33
N ILE A 85 -1.53 -3.13 2.42
CA ILE A 85 -1.05 -1.91 3.08
C ILE A 85 0.13 -1.32 2.31
N THR A 86 -0.13 -0.21 1.63
CA THR A 86 0.90 0.59 0.98
C THR A 86 0.84 2.04 1.49
N ARG A 87 1.95 2.76 1.37
CA ARG A 87 2.02 4.19 1.71
C ARG A 87 0.97 4.99 0.94
N GLU A 88 0.83 4.70 -0.35
CA GLU A 88 -0.12 5.41 -1.21
C GLU A 88 -1.56 5.12 -0.81
N ARG A 89 -1.89 3.87 -0.47
CA ARG A 89 -3.22 3.53 0.01
C ARG A 89 -3.58 4.28 1.30
N LEU A 90 -2.63 4.42 2.23
CA LEU A 90 -2.82 5.21 3.46
C LEU A 90 -3.04 6.69 3.16
N ARG A 91 -2.30 7.25 2.19
CA ARG A 91 -2.50 8.63 1.73
C ARG A 91 -3.87 8.82 1.11
N GLN A 92 -4.31 7.90 0.24
CA GLN A 92 -5.63 7.95 -0.38
C GLN A 92 -6.74 7.86 0.66
N GLY A 93 -6.62 6.94 1.63
CA GLY A 93 -7.53 6.85 2.77
C GLY A 93 -7.58 8.18 3.54
N ASN A 94 -6.43 8.74 3.89
CA ASN A 94 -6.36 10.00 4.65
C ASN A 94 -6.75 11.25 3.85
N ARG A 95 -6.88 11.15 2.51
CA ARG A 95 -7.44 12.21 1.64
C ARG A 95 -8.93 12.03 1.39
N GLY A 96 -9.56 11.00 1.95
CA GLY A 96 -10.97 10.70 1.71
C GLY A 96 -11.21 10.15 0.30
N GLN A 97 -10.17 9.63 -0.37
CA GLN A 97 -10.30 9.00 -1.69
C GLN A 97 -10.72 7.53 -1.60
N LEU A 98 -10.67 6.93 -0.40
CA LEU A 98 -11.12 5.57 -0.13
C LEU A 98 -12.28 5.54 0.87
N GLY A 99 -13.04 4.45 0.84
CA GLY A 99 -14.16 4.23 1.75
C GLY A 99 -15.28 5.25 1.55
N ARG A 100 -15.81 5.78 2.66
CA ARG A 100 -16.94 6.72 2.67
C ARG A 100 -16.53 8.20 2.60
N GLY A 101 -15.35 8.50 2.05
CA GLY A 101 -14.83 9.87 2.00
C GLY A 101 -14.32 10.42 3.33
N LEU A 102 -14.23 9.58 4.37
CA LEU A 102 -13.87 10.00 5.71
C LEU A 102 -12.34 9.93 5.90
N ILE A 103 -11.72 11.06 6.27
CA ILE A 103 -10.29 11.15 6.62
C ILE A 103 -10.03 10.73 8.07
N TYR A 104 -8.78 10.37 8.40
CA TYR A 104 -8.38 10.04 9.77
C TYR A 104 -7.78 11.26 10.48
N ALA A 105 -6.91 12.00 9.79
CA ALA A 105 -6.25 13.19 10.28
C ALA A 105 -6.19 14.27 9.18
N THR A 106 -6.18 15.52 9.59
CA THR A 106 -6.01 16.70 8.71
C THR A 106 -4.55 16.91 8.28
N ASP A 107 -3.58 16.38 9.03
CA ASP A 107 -2.15 16.47 8.71
C ASP A 107 -1.83 15.74 7.38
N PRO A 108 -1.34 16.44 6.34
CA PRO A 108 -1.02 15.83 5.05
C PRO A 108 0.13 14.82 5.13
N LEU A 109 0.98 14.89 6.17
CA LEU A 109 2.10 13.98 6.40
C LEU A 109 1.75 12.81 7.32
N TRP A 110 0.53 12.75 7.85
CA TRP A 110 0.07 11.71 8.76
C TRP A 110 0.36 10.30 8.23
N ALA A 111 -0.05 10.04 6.99
CA ALA A 111 0.11 8.72 6.35
C ALA A 111 1.59 8.29 6.27
N ASP A 112 2.49 9.24 6.01
CA ASP A 112 3.92 8.96 5.91
C ASP A 112 4.55 8.66 7.28
N LYS A 113 4.12 9.37 8.32
CA LYS A 113 4.56 9.15 9.71
C LYS A 113 4.08 7.78 10.22
N VAL A 114 2.80 7.46 10.03
CA VAL A 114 2.22 6.15 10.39
C VAL A 114 2.90 5.03 9.63
N PHE A 115 3.05 5.16 8.31
CA PHE A 115 3.66 4.11 7.49
C PHE A 115 5.11 3.84 7.89
N ARG A 116 5.87 4.88 8.27
CA ARG A 116 7.23 4.70 8.79
C ARG A 116 7.26 3.86 10.06
N ILE A 117 6.36 4.13 11.02
CA ILE A 117 6.24 3.36 12.25
C ILE A 117 5.83 1.92 11.95
N PHE A 118 4.86 1.73 11.06
CA PHE A 118 4.39 0.40 10.62
C PHE A 118 5.52 -0.45 10.04
N GLN A 119 6.35 0.11 9.15
CA GLN A 119 7.51 -0.60 8.60
C GLN A 119 8.51 -0.97 9.70
N GLY A 120 8.76 -0.06 10.65
CA GLY A 120 9.61 -0.35 11.80
C GLY A 120 9.08 -1.49 12.68
N ILE A 121 7.76 -1.61 12.84
CA ILE A 121 7.15 -2.76 13.56
C ILE A 121 7.39 -4.06 12.78
N ARG A 122 7.15 -4.08 11.47
CA ARG A 122 7.33 -5.28 10.64
C ARG A 122 8.76 -5.79 10.62
N VAL A 123 9.74 -4.90 10.42
CA VAL A 123 11.17 -5.28 10.43
C VAL A 123 11.57 -5.87 11.77
N ASN A 124 11.11 -5.27 12.88
CA ASN A 124 11.39 -5.81 14.22
C ASN A 124 10.81 -7.22 14.42
N LEU A 125 9.59 -7.47 13.93
CA LEU A 125 8.96 -8.79 14.01
C LEU A 125 9.73 -9.82 13.17
N GLU A 126 10.13 -9.46 11.95
CA GLU A 126 10.90 -10.34 11.08
C GLU A 126 12.25 -10.73 11.72
N VAL A 127 12.98 -9.76 12.27
CA VAL A 127 14.24 -10.01 12.99
C VAL A 127 14.02 -10.91 14.20
N GLN A 128 12.93 -10.72 14.96
CA GLN A 128 12.59 -11.59 16.08
C GLN A 128 12.28 -13.02 15.63
N MET A 129 11.55 -13.19 14.53
CA MET A 129 11.26 -14.51 13.97
C MET A 129 12.53 -15.21 13.47
N GLN A 130 13.43 -14.49 12.80
CA GLN A 130 14.73 -15.02 12.38
C GLN A 130 15.56 -15.48 13.58
N ARG A 131 15.59 -14.70 14.67
CA ARG A 131 16.26 -15.08 15.92
C ARG A 131 15.67 -16.34 16.53
N ILE A 132 14.35 -16.44 16.61
CA ILE A 132 13.66 -17.65 17.11
C ILE A 132 14.03 -18.87 16.27
N ASN A 133 14.00 -18.75 14.93
CA ASN A 133 14.36 -19.83 14.02
C ASN A 133 15.83 -20.24 14.12
N ALA A 134 16.70 -19.30 14.49
CA ALA A 134 18.11 -19.56 14.77
C ALA A 134 18.35 -20.12 16.19
N GLY A 135 17.31 -20.37 16.98
CA GLY A 135 17.43 -20.85 18.37
C GLY A 135 17.93 -19.80 19.36
N VAL A 136 17.90 -18.52 18.98
CA VAL A 136 18.33 -17.41 19.84
C VAL A 136 17.18 -16.99 20.74
N ALA A 137 17.42 -16.97 22.06
CA ALA A 137 16.44 -16.47 23.01
C ALA A 137 16.09 -14.99 22.72
N VAL A 138 14.79 -14.68 22.64
CA VAL A 138 14.30 -13.32 22.42
C VAL A 138 13.82 -12.75 23.75
N GLU A 139 14.48 -11.69 24.20
CA GLU A 139 14.15 -10.98 25.43
C GLU A 139 12.79 -10.28 25.32
N GLY A 140 11.91 -10.44 26.32
CA GLY A 140 10.66 -9.69 26.44
C GLY A 140 9.42 -10.28 25.73
N MET A 141 9.49 -11.49 25.18
CA MET A 141 8.29 -12.28 24.89
C MET A 141 8.13 -13.36 25.95
N PRO A 142 6.94 -13.56 26.56
CA PRO A 142 6.68 -14.76 27.32
C PRO A 142 6.72 -15.94 26.34
N LEU A 143 7.86 -16.62 26.27
CA LEU A 143 7.91 -17.97 25.78
C LEU A 143 7.03 -18.77 26.74
N THR A 144 5.77 -19.03 26.39
CA THR A 144 5.19 -20.30 26.81
C THR A 144 5.89 -21.33 25.95
N PRO A 145 6.83 -22.12 26.51
CA PRO A 145 7.37 -23.24 25.79
C PRO A 145 6.15 -24.15 25.54
N LYS A 146 5.86 -24.49 24.29
CA LYS A 146 5.13 -25.73 24.07
C LYS A 146 6.01 -26.82 24.66
N GLN A 147 5.64 -27.26 25.86
CA GLN A 147 6.21 -28.44 26.50
C GLN A 147 6.14 -29.58 25.48
N GLY A 148 7.29 -30.17 25.14
CA GLY A 148 7.32 -31.46 24.46
C GLY A 148 8.09 -31.58 23.15
N VAL A 149 9.04 -30.70 22.80
CA VAL A 149 10.07 -31.07 21.81
C VAL A 149 11.36 -31.36 22.57
N THR A 150 11.45 -32.58 23.10
CA THR A 150 12.70 -33.16 23.59
C THR A 150 13.70 -33.18 22.45
N ALA A 151 14.85 -32.51 22.67
CA ALA A 151 16.01 -32.52 21.79
C ALA A 151 16.73 -33.88 21.84
N SER A 152 16.07 -34.94 21.37
CA SER A 152 16.72 -36.20 21.04
C SER A 152 16.30 -36.59 19.62
N ARG A 153 17.31 -36.96 18.81
CA ARG A 153 17.22 -37.40 17.41
C ARG A 153 17.31 -36.28 16.36
N PHE A 154 18.53 -35.77 16.19
CA PHE A 154 19.02 -35.41 14.85
C PHE A 154 19.10 -36.69 14.01
N GLU A 155 17.94 -37.16 13.53
CA GLU A 155 17.92 -38.02 12.35
C GLU A 155 17.95 -37.13 11.11
N GLN A 156 18.73 -37.58 10.13
CA GLN A 156 19.07 -36.90 8.89
C GLN A 156 17.86 -36.21 8.27
N ALA A 157 18.01 -34.90 8.01
CA ALA A 157 17.03 -34.14 7.26
C ALA A 157 16.84 -34.81 5.88
N PRO A 158 15.60 -35.07 5.44
CA PRO A 158 15.37 -35.49 4.07
C PRO A 158 15.87 -34.41 3.12
N GLU A 159 16.59 -34.80 2.09
CA GLU A 159 17.04 -33.92 1.01
C GLU A 159 15.86 -33.11 0.47
N PHE A 160 15.90 -31.80 0.69
CA PHE A 160 14.91 -30.88 0.15
C PHE A 160 15.09 -30.82 -1.37
N ASN A 161 14.18 -31.47 -2.09
CA ASN A 161 14.11 -31.42 -3.54
C ASN A 161 13.62 -30.01 -3.97
N ILE A 162 14.51 -29.19 -4.53
CA ILE A 162 14.32 -27.75 -4.86
C ILE A 162 13.43 -27.56 -6.12
N LEU A 163 12.65 -28.55 -6.53
CA LEU A 163 11.90 -28.55 -7.79
C LEU A 163 10.38 -28.65 -7.67
N ASN A 164 9.80 -28.31 -6.51
CA ASN A 164 8.35 -28.11 -6.42
C ASN A 164 7.99 -26.63 -6.50
N PRO A 165 7.32 -26.16 -7.57
CA PRO A 165 6.91 -24.77 -7.68
C PRO A 165 5.88 -24.41 -6.62
N ILE A 166 6.09 -23.25 -6.02
CA ILE A 166 5.24 -22.62 -5.01
C ILE A 166 3.81 -22.45 -5.56
N PRO A 167 2.76 -23.08 -4.96
CA PRO A 167 1.41 -23.10 -5.52
C PRO A 167 0.69 -21.74 -5.59
N TRP A 168 1.13 -20.72 -4.84
CA TRP A 168 0.48 -19.41 -4.82
C TRP A 168 0.98 -18.45 -5.90
N LEU A 169 2.04 -18.81 -6.65
CA LEU A 169 2.54 -18.04 -7.78
C LEU A 169 1.74 -18.27 -9.08
N SER A 170 0.90 -19.31 -9.15
CA SER A 170 0.22 -19.71 -10.40
C SER A 170 -1.13 -19.03 -10.66
N PHE A 171 -1.79 -18.45 -9.64
CA PHE A 171 -3.12 -17.83 -9.83
C PHE A 171 -3.10 -16.30 -9.95
N TRP A 172 -2.32 -15.60 -9.13
CA TRP A 172 -2.29 -14.13 -9.17
C TRP A 172 -1.29 -13.55 -10.17
N GLY A 173 -0.18 -14.25 -10.44
CA GLY A 173 0.82 -13.83 -11.42
C GLY A 173 0.29 -13.85 -12.86
N MET A 174 -0.54 -14.85 -13.20
CA MET A 174 -1.13 -15.01 -14.53
C MET A 174 -2.20 -13.94 -14.82
N GLU A 175 -2.97 -13.50 -13.81
CA GLU A 175 -4.02 -12.49 -14.02
C GLU A 175 -3.44 -11.08 -14.24
N ILE A 176 -2.34 -10.75 -13.56
CA ILE A 176 -1.61 -9.48 -13.78
C ILE A 176 -0.94 -9.47 -15.17
N LEU A 177 -0.35 -10.59 -15.59
CA LEU A 177 0.28 -10.70 -16.91
C LEU A 177 -0.75 -10.64 -18.05
N THR A 178 -1.90 -11.29 -17.90
CA THR A 178 -2.97 -11.26 -18.92
C THR A 178 -3.62 -9.87 -19.04
N ARG A 179 -3.91 -9.19 -17.91
CA ARG A 179 -4.43 -7.82 -17.95
C ARG A 179 -3.41 -6.82 -18.50
N GLY A 180 -2.13 -6.96 -18.15
CA GLY A 180 -1.06 -6.15 -18.72
C GLY A 180 -0.91 -6.33 -20.23
N LEU A 181 -0.98 -7.58 -20.71
CA LEU A 181 -0.87 -7.90 -22.13
C LEU A 181 -2.05 -7.33 -22.94
N ILE A 182 -3.28 -7.36 -22.41
CA ILE A 182 -4.46 -6.78 -23.07
C ILE A 182 -4.32 -5.27 -23.24
N ILE A 183 -3.79 -4.56 -22.24
CA ILE A 183 -3.59 -3.10 -22.33
C ILE A 183 -2.53 -2.75 -23.39
N ILE A 184 -1.43 -3.51 -23.43
CA ILE A 184 -0.35 -3.30 -24.42
C ILE A 184 -0.87 -3.56 -25.84
N LEU A 185 -1.57 -4.67 -26.06
CA LEU A 185 -2.12 -5.02 -27.38
C LEU A 185 -3.20 -4.03 -27.82
N GLY A 186 -4.08 -3.59 -26.90
CA GLY A 186 -5.09 -2.57 -27.17
C GLY A 186 -4.48 -1.23 -27.56
N SER A 187 -3.40 -0.82 -26.87
CA SER A 187 -2.68 0.42 -27.18
C SER A 187 -2.01 0.34 -28.56
N LEU A 188 -1.37 -0.79 -28.89
CA LEU A 188 -0.71 -1.00 -30.17
C LEU A 188 -1.71 -0.96 -31.34
N ALA A 189 -2.86 -1.61 -31.19
CA ALA A 189 -3.93 -1.57 -32.20
C ALA A 189 -4.46 -0.15 -32.43
N PHE A 190 -4.62 0.63 -31.36
CA PHE A 190 -5.04 2.03 -31.44
C PHE A 190 -4.02 2.90 -32.19
N PHE A 191 -2.71 2.76 -31.89
CA PHE A 191 -1.66 3.49 -32.62
C PHE A 191 -1.58 3.10 -34.09
N LEU A 192 -1.74 1.81 -34.42
CA LEU A 192 -1.79 1.35 -35.82
C LEU A 192 -3.00 1.92 -36.56
N ALA A 193 -4.17 2.02 -35.90
CA ALA A 193 -5.35 2.64 -36.51
C ALA A 193 -5.14 4.14 -36.78
N ILE A 194 -4.51 4.88 -35.85
CA ILE A 194 -4.14 6.28 -36.07
C ILE A 194 -3.14 6.40 -37.22
N PHE A 195 -2.12 5.55 -37.26
CA PHE A 195 -1.12 5.57 -38.33
C PHE A 195 -1.75 5.27 -39.70
N MET A 196 -2.66 4.31 -39.78
CA MET A 196 -3.41 4.03 -41.01
C MET A 196 -4.26 5.23 -41.43
N LEU A 197 -4.98 5.86 -40.49
CA LEU A 197 -5.79 7.06 -40.76
C LEU A 197 -4.95 8.24 -41.25
N LEU A 198 -3.75 8.43 -40.70
CA LEU A 198 -2.84 9.50 -41.10
C LEU A 198 -2.13 9.24 -42.44
N ASN A 199 -2.03 7.98 -42.87
CA ASN A 199 -1.46 7.61 -44.17
C ASN A 199 -2.50 7.52 -45.30
N VAL A 200 -3.77 7.83 -45.04
CA VAL A 200 -4.76 7.98 -46.12
C VAL A 200 -4.50 9.29 -46.85
N ASN A 201 -3.77 9.15 -47.97
CA ASN A 201 -3.66 10.08 -49.10
C ASN A 201 -3.40 11.55 -48.77
N ILE A 202 -2.14 11.87 -48.47
CA ILE A 202 -1.61 13.18 -48.83
C ILE A 202 -1.38 13.14 -50.35
N GLU A 203 -2.40 13.51 -51.13
CA GLU A 203 -2.20 13.86 -52.53
C GLU A 203 -1.28 15.07 -52.57
N ILE A 204 -0.02 14.84 -52.94
CA ILE A 204 0.95 15.91 -53.13
C ILE A 204 0.45 16.71 -54.36
N PRO A 205 0.08 17.99 -54.20
CA PRO A 205 -0.37 18.79 -55.33
C PRO A 205 0.75 18.84 -56.37
N THR A 206 0.44 18.44 -57.59
CA THR A 206 1.39 18.48 -58.70
C THR A 206 1.75 19.93 -58.97
N VAL A 207 3.04 20.24 -58.92
CA VAL A 207 3.56 21.59 -59.17
C VAL A 207 3.22 21.95 -60.62
N PRO A 208 2.51 23.07 -60.87
CA PRO A 208 2.19 23.48 -62.23
C PRO A 208 3.48 23.77 -63.00
N LYS A 209 3.57 23.18 -64.20
CA LYS A 209 4.69 23.33 -65.12
C LYS A 209 4.75 24.80 -65.57
N ILE A 210 5.76 25.53 -65.13
CA ILE A 210 5.99 26.91 -65.54
C ILE A 210 6.46 26.86 -67.00
N GLU A 211 5.63 27.36 -67.92
CA GLU A 211 6.04 27.57 -69.31
C GLU A 211 6.97 28.79 -69.35
N GLU A 212 8.25 28.56 -69.64
CA GLU A 212 9.21 29.61 -69.97
C GLU A 212 8.74 30.34 -71.23
N LYS A 213 8.29 31.59 -71.06
CA LYS A 213 8.16 32.52 -72.18
C LYS A 213 9.55 33.08 -72.47
N GLU A 214 10.11 32.66 -73.61
CA GLU A 214 11.28 33.32 -74.20
C GLU A 214 10.92 34.76 -74.58
N GLU A 215 11.45 35.72 -73.82
CA GLU A 215 11.34 37.14 -74.09
C GLU A 215 12.36 37.52 -75.17
N LYS A 216 11.86 37.80 -76.38
CA LYS A 216 12.66 38.36 -77.48
C LYS A 216 12.93 39.83 -77.22
N THR A 217 14.16 40.15 -76.87
CA THR A 217 14.68 41.52 -76.80
C THR A 217 14.96 42.04 -78.21
N GLU A 218 14.12 42.93 -78.73
CA GLU A 218 14.44 43.71 -79.93
C GLU A 218 15.27 44.95 -79.55
N GLU A 219 16.51 44.95 -80.02
CA GLU A 219 17.49 46.02 -79.91
C GLU A 219 17.17 47.12 -80.94
N LYS A 220 16.83 48.33 -80.47
CA LYS A 220 16.78 49.53 -81.31
C LYS A 220 18.09 50.29 -81.18
N THR A 221 18.86 50.30 -82.25
CA THR A 221 19.98 51.22 -82.47
C THR A 221 19.46 52.51 -83.13
N GLU A 222 20.02 53.64 -82.69
CA GLU A 222 19.74 55.02 -83.10
C GLU A 222 19.89 55.30 -84.61
#